data_AF-A0A5N9AEX1-F1
#
_entry.id   AF-A0A5N9AEX1-F1
#
_cell.length_a   1.000
_cell.length_b   1.000
_cell.length_c   1.000
_cell.angle_alpha   90.00
_cell.angle_beta   90.00
_cell.angle_gamma   90.00
#
_symmetry.space_group_name_H-M   'P 1'
#
loop_
_entity.id
_entity.type
_entity.pdbx_description
1 polymer ?
#
loop_
_entity_poly.entity_id
_entity_poly.type
_entity_poly.pdbx_seq_one_letter_code
_entity_poly.pdbx_strand_id
1 'polypeptide(L)'
;MATITFHCNAATNTLESDFDADPTLIENSAGSGLGFFGAGFGLSVPVGQYQQQTYVTNANGTSSGVQSTNTRYSSTEADAGGMPGSGMFAGNDAFFIGNSGLPNHMAPLNIRFEHNTDDAGVKVQNCKLRIFDRANINNHASGVTTKVYEVRRPHPVKNGFAAGQGALKLRGDVGDHKWNTWDHEEDASVADMNFTPSPGPSGLNTSSDDPIAETEGSYRNWISKSGEACRAKRHDWYVAISASPNEIGSKTDFGMYFTVEYL
;
A
#
# COMPACT_ATOMS: atom_id res chain seq x y z
N MET A 1 -10.16 1.19 22.37
CA MET A 1 -8.69 1.09 22.29
C MET A 1 -8.29 1.38 20.86
N ALA A 2 -7.21 2.15 20.66
CA ALA A 2 -6.65 2.41 19.34
C ALA A 2 -5.80 1.21 18.90
N THR A 3 -6.03 0.70 17.70
CA THR A 3 -5.29 -0.44 17.15
C THR A 3 -4.93 -0.18 15.70
N ILE A 4 -3.70 -0.55 15.31
CA ILE A 4 -3.27 -0.60 13.91
C ILE A 4 -3.09 -2.07 13.54
N THR A 5 -3.71 -2.48 12.45
CA THR A 5 -3.58 -3.83 11.88
C THR A 5 -3.17 -3.74 10.41
N PHE A 6 -2.50 -4.78 9.93
CA PHE A 6 -2.04 -4.89 8.56
C PHE A 6 -2.75 -6.07 7.91
N HIS A 7 -3.30 -5.87 6.73
CA HIS A 7 -4.08 -6.86 6.01
C HIS A 7 -3.52 -6.99 4.58
N CYS A 8 -3.36 -8.21 4.09
CA CYS A 8 -3.06 -8.43 2.69
C CYS A 8 -4.35 -8.42 1.87
N ASN A 9 -4.37 -7.76 0.70
CA ASN A 9 -5.44 -8.05 -0.24
C ASN A 9 -5.07 -9.33 -1.00
N ALA A 10 -5.83 -10.39 -0.80
CA ALA A 10 -5.56 -11.71 -1.38
C ALA A 10 -5.70 -11.69 -2.91
N ALA A 11 -4.84 -12.44 -3.59
CA ALA A 11 -4.85 -12.56 -5.06
C ALA A 11 -6.10 -13.25 -5.61
N THR A 12 -6.71 -14.11 -4.81
CA THR A 12 -7.93 -14.84 -5.16
C THR A 12 -9.02 -14.53 -4.14
N ASN A 13 -10.24 -14.29 -4.63
CA ASN A 13 -11.43 -14.10 -3.76
C ASN A 13 -11.85 -15.39 -3.04
N THR A 14 -11.25 -16.54 -3.36
CA THR A 14 -11.37 -17.80 -2.63
C THR A 14 -10.44 -17.81 -1.43
N LEU A 15 -10.84 -17.11 -0.38
CA LEU A 15 -10.39 -17.46 0.95
C LEU A 15 -11.18 -18.72 1.32
N GLU A 16 -10.51 -19.85 1.52
CA GLU A 16 -11.18 -21.08 1.98
C GLU A 16 -11.98 -20.77 3.27
N SER A 17 -13.16 -21.39 3.43
CA SER A 17 -14.11 -21.08 4.50
C SER A 17 -13.67 -21.47 5.91
N ASP A 18 -12.50 -22.10 6.05
CA ASP A 18 -12.10 -22.84 7.24
C ASP A 18 -10.97 -22.15 8.03
N PHE A 19 -10.88 -20.82 7.98
CA PHE A 19 -9.96 -20.08 8.83
C PHE A 19 -10.63 -19.65 10.14
N ASP A 20 -10.11 -20.14 11.28
CA ASP A 20 -10.51 -19.70 12.63
C ASP A 20 -10.16 -18.23 12.93
N ALA A 21 -9.42 -17.57 12.03
CA ALA A 21 -8.99 -16.17 12.09
C ALA A 21 -9.10 -15.51 10.70
N ASP A 22 -9.06 -14.17 10.65
CA ASP A 22 -9.05 -13.43 9.37
C ASP A 22 -7.81 -13.83 8.55
N PRO A 23 -7.96 -14.54 7.42
CA PRO A 23 -6.83 -15.05 6.64
C PRO A 23 -6.04 -13.94 5.93
N THR A 24 -6.59 -12.72 5.90
CA THR A 24 -5.90 -11.56 5.34
C THR A 24 -5.04 -10.84 6.36
N LEU A 25 -5.21 -11.11 7.67
CA LEU A 25 -4.44 -10.48 8.72
C LEU A 25 -2.96 -10.87 8.64
N ILE A 26 -2.10 -9.86 8.63
CA ILE A 26 -0.64 -10.02 8.70
C ILE A 26 -0.23 -9.92 10.16
N GLU A 27 0.10 -11.07 10.76
CA GLU A 27 0.55 -11.20 12.15
C GLU A 27 1.95 -10.60 12.38
N ASN A 28 2.02 -9.27 12.50
CA ASN A 28 3.27 -8.53 12.69
C ASN A 28 3.98 -8.86 14.03
N SER A 29 3.24 -9.36 15.03
CA SER A 29 3.79 -9.76 16.33
C SER A 29 4.69 -11.00 16.26
N ALA A 30 4.50 -11.87 15.26
CA ALA A 30 5.27 -13.09 15.06
C ALA A 30 6.46 -12.90 14.08
N GLY A 31 6.77 -11.65 13.72
CA GLY A 31 7.71 -11.32 12.65
C GLY A 31 7.20 -11.66 11.26
N SER A 32 5.90 -11.97 11.11
CA SER A 32 5.26 -12.17 9.80
C SER A 32 5.12 -10.83 9.07
N GLY A 33 5.14 -10.87 7.75
CA GLY A 33 5.08 -9.69 6.89
C GLY A 33 4.76 -10.03 5.44
N LEU A 34 5.02 -9.08 4.55
CA LEU A 34 4.99 -9.32 3.11
C LEU A 34 6.36 -9.80 2.63
N GLY A 35 6.37 -10.94 1.95
CA GLY A 35 7.52 -11.48 1.25
C GLY A 35 7.42 -11.22 -0.25
N PHE A 36 8.52 -10.79 -0.83
CA PHE A 36 8.63 -10.47 -2.24
C PHE A 36 9.45 -11.53 -2.97
N PHE A 37 8.88 -12.12 -4.01
CA PHE A 37 9.45 -13.27 -4.69
C PHE A 37 9.46 -13.07 -6.21
N GLY A 38 10.27 -13.87 -6.89
CA GLY A 38 10.29 -13.99 -8.34
C GLY A 38 9.00 -14.63 -8.87
N ALA A 39 9.12 -15.57 -9.79
CA ALA A 39 7.96 -16.17 -10.46
C ALA A 39 7.01 -16.99 -9.55
N GLY A 40 7.38 -17.24 -8.28
CA GLY A 40 6.60 -18.02 -7.33
C GLY A 40 7.21 -17.96 -5.93
N PHE A 41 6.49 -18.46 -4.93
CA PHE A 41 6.96 -18.49 -3.54
C PHE A 41 8.31 -19.20 -3.42
N GLY A 42 9.21 -18.62 -2.62
CA GLY A 42 10.56 -19.14 -2.40
C GLY A 42 11.54 -18.92 -3.57
N LEU A 43 11.08 -18.47 -4.73
CA LEU A 43 11.95 -18.12 -5.85
C LEU A 43 12.52 -16.72 -5.66
N SER A 44 13.84 -16.58 -5.80
CA SER A 44 14.52 -15.30 -5.64
C SER A 44 14.08 -14.28 -6.69
N VAL A 45 13.98 -13.01 -6.26
CA VAL A 45 13.92 -11.88 -7.18
C VAL A 45 15.33 -11.66 -7.74
N PRO A 46 15.52 -11.58 -9.07
CA PRO A 46 16.84 -11.27 -9.63
C PRO A 46 17.34 -9.89 -9.18
N VAL A 47 18.65 -9.74 -9.01
CA VAL A 47 19.28 -8.45 -8.64
C VAL A 47 18.93 -7.38 -9.68
N GLY A 48 18.52 -6.20 -9.20
CA GLY A 48 18.08 -5.08 -10.04
C GLY A 48 16.73 -5.28 -10.74
N GLN A 49 16.02 -6.37 -10.45
CA GLN A 49 14.64 -6.60 -10.89
C GLN A 49 13.68 -6.44 -9.72
N TYR A 50 12.43 -6.10 -10.01
CA TYR A 50 11.37 -6.04 -9.01
C TYR A 50 10.57 -7.33 -8.96
N GLN A 51 9.95 -7.59 -7.81
CA GLN A 51 9.24 -8.84 -7.53
C GLN A 51 8.09 -9.13 -8.51
N GLN A 52 7.84 -10.41 -8.80
CA GLN A 52 6.69 -10.81 -9.63
C GLN A 52 5.52 -11.32 -8.78
N GLN A 53 5.78 -11.77 -7.57
CA GLN A 53 4.77 -12.29 -6.66
C GLN A 53 4.99 -11.76 -5.23
N THR A 54 3.89 -11.58 -4.50
CA THR A 54 3.90 -11.16 -3.09
C THR A 54 3.08 -12.14 -2.26
N TYR A 55 3.60 -12.53 -1.10
CA TYR A 55 2.92 -13.46 -0.18
C TYR A 55 3.00 -12.94 1.25
N VAL A 56 2.00 -13.26 2.07
CA VAL A 56 2.19 -13.21 3.52
C VAL A 56 3.16 -14.33 3.91
N THR A 57 4.19 -14.00 4.68
CA THR A 57 5.22 -14.97 5.08
C THR A 57 5.85 -14.61 6.41
N ASN A 58 6.48 -15.58 7.07
CA ASN A 58 7.21 -15.37 8.32
C ASN A 58 8.47 -14.50 8.12
N ALA A 59 9.13 -14.14 9.23
CA ALA A 59 10.30 -13.24 9.22
C ALA A 59 11.46 -13.71 8.31
N ASN A 60 11.52 -15.02 8.06
CA ASN A 60 12.58 -15.68 7.29
C ASN A 60 12.19 -15.92 5.81
N GLY A 61 10.94 -15.64 5.42
CA GLY A 61 10.45 -15.92 4.07
C GLY A 61 10.31 -17.40 3.73
N THR A 62 10.21 -18.28 4.74
CA THR A 62 10.22 -19.75 4.55
C THR A 62 8.85 -20.41 4.65
N SER A 63 7.86 -19.72 5.19
CA SER A 63 6.49 -20.21 5.33
C SER A 63 5.56 -19.42 4.43
N SER A 64 4.90 -20.09 3.47
CA SER A 64 3.93 -19.43 2.61
C SER A 64 2.59 -19.33 3.32
N GLY A 65 2.14 -18.10 3.57
CA GLY A 65 0.74 -17.79 3.86
C GLY A 65 -0.02 -17.49 2.57
N VAL A 66 -1.05 -16.65 2.69
CA VAL A 66 -1.89 -16.21 1.58
C VAL A 66 -1.08 -15.46 0.53
N GLN A 67 -1.30 -15.79 -0.75
CA GLN A 67 -0.77 -14.99 -1.86
C GLN A 67 -1.52 -13.66 -1.92
N SER A 68 -0.78 -12.56 -1.85
CA SER A 68 -1.33 -11.23 -2.00
C SER A 68 -1.42 -10.85 -3.49
N THR A 69 -2.28 -9.89 -3.80
CA THR A 69 -2.15 -9.13 -5.04
C THR A 69 -0.73 -8.53 -5.14
N ASN A 70 -0.24 -8.32 -6.36
CA ASN A 70 1.12 -7.81 -6.56
C ASN A 70 1.10 -6.46 -7.27
N THR A 71 2.03 -5.58 -6.86
CA THR A 71 2.29 -4.30 -7.53
C THR A 71 3.78 -4.20 -7.78
N ARG A 72 4.20 -4.37 -9.04
CA ARG A 72 5.61 -4.30 -9.44
C ARG A 72 5.91 -2.93 -10.05
N TYR A 73 6.86 -2.20 -9.48
CA TYR A 73 7.31 -0.92 -10.03
C TYR A 73 7.71 -1.03 -11.51
N SER A 74 7.45 0.01 -12.28
CA SER A 74 8.02 0.20 -13.61
C SER A 74 8.36 1.66 -13.88
N SER A 75 9.57 1.90 -14.39
CA SER A 75 10.01 3.24 -14.81
C SER A 75 9.53 3.63 -16.22
N THR A 76 9.04 2.68 -17.00
CA THR A 76 8.83 2.86 -18.45
C THR A 76 7.57 3.65 -18.80
N GLU A 77 6.66 3.82 -17.86
CA GLU A 77 5.32 4.35 -18.14
C GLU A 77 4.99 5.45 -17.15
N ALA A 78 4.24 6.41 -17.66
CA ALA A 78 3.76 7.53 -16.89
C ALA A 78 2.30 7.32 -16.51
N ASP A 79 1.89 7.85 -15.36
CA ASP A 79 0.47 8.12 -15.14
C ASP A 79 -0.06 9.04 -16.22
N ALA A 80 -1.37 9.06 -16.38
CA ALA A 80 -2.00 9.87 -17.41
C ALA A 80 -1.82 11.40 -17.23
N GLY A 81 -1.28 11.84 -16.09
CA GLY A 81 -0.73 13.18 -15.90
C GLY A 81 0.63 13.41 -16.57
N GLY A 82 1.17 12.43 -17.30
CA GLY A 82 2.52 12.46 -17.86
C GLY A 82 3.63 12.38 -16.82
N MET A 83 3.33 11.82 -15.63
CA MET A 83 4.28 11.72 -14.51
C MET A 83 5.26 10.56 -14.75
N PRO A 84 6.53 10.79 -15.12
CA PRO A 84 7.46 9.71 -15.41
C PRO A 84 7.78 8.92 -14.13
N GLY A 85 7.94 7.60 -14.27
CA GLY A 85 8.29 6.73 -13.13
C GLY A 85 7.14 6.48 -12.16
N SER A 86 5.88 6.62 -12.61
CA SER A 86 4.68 6.33 -11.82
C SER A 86 3.85 5.16 -12.39
N GLY A 87 4.51 4.26 -13.12
CA GLY A 87 3.92 3.06 -13.69
C GLY A 87 4.09 1.82 -12.81
N MET A 88 3.25 0.81 -13.05
CA MET A 88 3.36 -0.49 -12.42
C MET A 88 2.80 -1.63 -13.26
N PHE A 89 3.22 -2.85 -12.94
CA PHE A 89 2.45 -4.06 -13.26
C PHE A 89 1.57 -4.41 -12.06
N ALA A 90 0.27 -4.42 -12.26
CA ALA A 90 -0.74 -4.67 -11.24
C ALA A 90 -1.32 -6.08 -11.38
N GLY A 91 -1.50 -6.74 -10.23
CA GLY A 91 -1.95 -8.11 -10.14
C GLY A 91 -0.89 -9.13 -10.55
N ASN A 92 -1.24 -10.40 -10.42
CA ASN A 92 -0.34 -11.52 -10.76
C ASN A 92 -0.33 -11.83 -12.27
N ASP A 93 -1.27 -11.26 -13.02
CA ASP A 93 -1.39 -11.36 -14.48
C ASP A 93 -0.51 -10.36 -15.24
N ALA A 94 0.32 -9.59 -14.54
CA ALA A 94 1.25 -8.60 -15.11
C ALA A 94 0.60 -7.57 -16.05
N PHE A 95 -0.58 -7.05 -15.68
CA PHE A 95 -1.24 -5.98 -16.42
C PHE A 95 -0.57 -4.63 -16.13
N PHE A 96 -0.25 -3.87 -17.17
CA PHE A 96 0.38 -2.57 -17.01
C PHE A 96 -0.65 -1.47 -16.71
N ILE A 97 -0.38 -0.62 -15.70
CA ILE A 97 -1.22 0.53 -15.37
C ILE A 97 -0.39 1.67 -14.73
N GLY A 98 -0.86 2.92 -14.85
CA GLY A 98 -0.36 4.02 -14.02
C GLY A 98 -0.86 3.91 -12.58
N ASN A 99 -0.10 4.47 -11.62
CA ASN A 99 -0.41 4.42 -10.20
C ASN A 99 -1.78 5.01 -9.84
N SER A 100 -2.21 6.08 -10.50
CA SER A 100 -3.55 6.67 -10.37
C SER A 100 -4.69 5.72 -10.79
N GLY A 101 -4.36 4.69 -11.58
CA GLY A 101 -5.28 3.70 -12.08
C GLY A 101 -5.46 2.47 -11.18
N LEU A 102 -4.60 2.24 -10.19
CA LEU A 102 -4.68 1.03 -9.37
C LEU A 102 -5.87 1.07 -8.39
N PRO A 103 -6.84 0.13 -8.45
CA PRO A 103 -7.89 0.03 -7.44
C PRO A 103 -7.36 -0.35 -6.05
N ASN A 104 -8.01 0.11 -4.98
CA ASN A 104 -7.65 -0.16 -3.59
C ASN A 104 -7.49 -1.66 -3.30
N HIS A 105 -8.42 -2.48 -3.79
CA HIS A 105 -8.41 -3.93 -3.58
C HIS A 105 -7.30 -4.68 -4.35
N MET A 106 -6.60 -4.00 -5.27
CA MET A 106 -5.45 -4.55 -5.99
C MET A 106 -4.12 -4.13 -5.39
N ALA A 107 -4.12 -3.27 -4.36
CA ALA A 107 -2.93 -2.95 -3.60
C ALA A 107 -2.57 -4.16 -2.71
N PRO A 108 -1.31 -4.62 -2.62
CA PRO A 108 -0.93 -5.76 -1.78
C PRO A 108 -1.30 -5.56 -0.31
N LEU A 109 -1.19 -4.34 0.20
CA LEU A 109 -1.33 -4.05 1.63
C LEU A 109 -2.47 -3.07 1.90
N ASN A 110 -3.28 -3.41 2.91
CA ASN A 110 -4.20 -2.52 3.59
C ASN A 110 -3.70 -2.29 5.02
N ILE A 111 -3.48 -1.02 5.37
CA ILE A 111 -3.20 -0.59 6.74
C ILE A 111 -4.50 -0.08 7.33
N ARG A 112 -4.90 -0.64 8.46
CA ARG A 112 -6.16 -0.29 9.14
C ARG A 112 -5.90 0.25 10.52
N PHE A 113 -6.38 1.45 10.79
CA PHE A 113 -6.50 2.01 12.13
C PHE A 113 -7.95 1.91 12.61
N GLU A 114 -8.15 1.43 13.83
CA GLU A 114 -9.45 1.35 14.50
C GLU A 114 -9.42 2.00 15.89
N HIS A 115 -10.46 2.76 16.21
CA HIS A 115 -10.70 3.33 17.53
C HIS A 115 -12.19 3.21 17.90
N ASN A 116 -12.54 2.09 18.53
CA ASN A 116 -13.94 1.72 18.79
C ASN A 116 -14.52 2.30 20.10
N THR A 117 -13.75 3.14 20.81
CA THR A 117 -14.14 3.70 22.12
C THR A 117 -14.85 5.06 22.04
N ASP A 118 -14.80 5.74 20.90
CA ASP A 118 -15.55 6.98 20.63
C ASP A 118 -16.62 6.70 19.57
N ASP A 119 -17.89 6.93 19.91
CA ASP A 119 -19.00 6.70 18.99
C ASP A 119 -19.00 7.62 17.78
N ALA A 120 -18.47 8.84 17.94
CA ALA A 120 -18.29 9.78 16.84
C ALA A 120 -17.08 9.43 15.95
N GLY A 121 -16.23 8.49 16.39
CA GLY A 121 -14.94 8.23 15.79
C GLY A 121 -13.94 9.36 16.02
N VAL A 122 -12.71 9.15 15.58
CA VAL A 122 -11.60 10.10 15.76
C VAL A 122 -11.15 10.64 14.40
N LYS A 123 -10.49 11.81 14.41
CA LYS A 123 -9.71 12.24 13.25
C LYS A 123 -8.34 11.60 13.34
N VAL A 124 -7.68 11.40 12.20
CA VAL A 124 -6.29 10.93 12.16
C VAL A 124 -5.42 11.82 11.29
N GLN A 125 -4.23 12.12 11.76
CA GLN A 125 -3.26 13.02 11.13
C GLN A 125 -1.83 12.49 11.28
N ASN A 126 -0.87 13.18 10.67
CA ASN A 126 0.55 12.81 10.73
C ASN A 126 0.79 11.33 10.40
N CYS A 127 0.02 10.84 9.42
CA CYS A 127 0.07 9.46 8.96
C CYS A 127 1.36 9.27 8.17
N LYS A 128 2.25 8.40 8.63
CA LYS A 128 3.59 8.24 8.04
C LYS A 128 3.97 6.80 7.90
N LEU A 129 4.62 6.48 6.78
CA LEU A 129 5.24 5.18 6.52
C LEU A 129 6.75 5.36 6.33
N ARG A 130 7.51 4.43 6.91
CA ARG A 130 8.96 4.35 6.75
C ARG A 130 9.38 2.94 6.36
N ILE A 131 10.33 2.83 5.43
CA ILE A 131 11.11 1.61 5.20
C ILE A 131 12.48 1.79 5.87
N PHE A 132 12.92 0.79 6.63
CA PHE A 132 14.08 0.92 7.52
C PHE A 132 14.80 -0.42 7.74
N ASP A 133 16.00 -0.38 8.32
CA ASP A 133 16.71 -1.55 8.83
C ASP A 133 16.08 -2.04 10.14
N ARG A 134 15.61 -3.30 10.20
CA ARG A 134 14.92 -3.88 11.37
C ARG A 134 15.71 -3.76 12.68
N ALA A 135 17.04 -3.71 12.63
CA ALA A 135 17.88 -3.53 13.81
C ALA A 135 17.89 -2.07 14.31
N ASN A 136 17.67 -1.09 13.43
CA ASN A 136 17.61 0.32 13.80
C ASN A 136 16.77 1.15 12.81
N ILE A 137 15.64 1.70 13.29
CA ILE A 137 14.70 2.53 12.51
C ILE A 137 15.28 3.83 11.94
N ASN A 138 16.46 4.24 12.39
CA ASN A 138 17.16 5.41 11.88
C ASN A 138 18.12 5.07 10.72
N ASN A 139 18.31 3.79 10.42
CA ASN A 139 19.17 3.32 9.34
C ASN A 139 18.35 2.88 8.13
N HIS A 140 18.91 3.08 6.93
CA HIS A 140 18.31 2.61 5.69
C HIS A 140 18.32 1.09 5.63
N ALA A 141 17.30 0.54 4.99
CA ALA A 141 17.30 -0.86 4.56
C ALA A 141 18.44 -1.09 3.56
N SER A 142 19.45 -1.88 3.93
CA SER A 142 20.60 -2.17 3.07
C SER A 142 20.35 -3.32 2.10
N GLY A 143 20.93 -3.25 0.90
CA GLY A 143 20.90 -4.34 -0.08
C GLY A 143 19.56 -4.53 -0.78
N VAL A 144 18.63 -3.59 -0.62
CA VAL A 144 17.31 -3.59 -1.25
C VAL A 144 16.85 -2.16 -1.53
N THR A 145 16.38 -1.90 -2.75
CA THR A 145 15.65 -0.68 -3.09
C THR A 145 14.17 -0.94 -2.98
N THR A 146 13.46 -0.11 -2.21
CA THR A 146 12.01 -0.24 -2.01
C THR A 146 11.27 0.95 -2.63
N LYS A 147 10.13 0.67 -3.25
CA LYS A 147 9.22 1.66 -3.84
C LYS A 147 7.87 1.53 -3.14
N VAL A 148 7.29 2.64 -2.69
CA VAL A 148 5.96 2.67 -2.05
C VAL A 148 5.09 3.75 -2.68
N TYR A 149 3.80 3.47 -2.85
CA TYR A 149 2.79 4.42 -3.31
C TYR A 149 1.47 4.24 -2.54
N GLU A 150 0.85 5.34 -2.12
CA GLU A 150 -0.47 5.33 -1.48
C GLU A 150 -1.55 5.22 -2.57
N VAL A 151 -2.35 4.16 -2.48
CA VAL A 151 -3.44 3.89 -3.41
C VAL A 151 -4.73 4.48 -2.88
N ARG A 152 -5.39 5.30 -3.71
CA ARG A 152 -6.64 5.98 -3.34
C ARG A 152 -7.72 5.87 -4.42
N ARG A 153 -7.94 4.68 -4.96
CA ARG A 153 -8.98 4.43 -5.95
C ARG A 153 -9.97 3.36 -5.48
N PRO A 154 -11.08 3.76 -4.85
CA PRO A 154 -12.08 2.80 -4.39
C PRO A 154 -12.86 2.13 -5.52
N HIS A 155 -12.90 2.76 -6.70
CA HIS A 155 -13.55 2.19 -7.88
C HIS A 155 -12.91 0.85 -8.25
N PRO A 156 -13.68 -0.25 -8.36
CA PRO A 156 -13.11 -1.59 -8.52
C PRO A 156 -12.66 -1.88 -9.96
N VAL A 157 -13.10 -1.11 -10.94
CA VAL A 157 -12.63 -1.28 -12.31
C VAL A 157 -11.25 -0.65 -12.44
N LYS A 158 -10.25 -1.49 -12.72
CA LYS A 158 -8.95 -1.06 -13.22
C LYS A 158 -9.15 -0.34 -14.55
N ASN A 159 -8.60 0.86 -14.70
CA ASN A 159 -8.65 1.60 -15.95
C ASN A 159 -7.56 2.68 -15.99
N GLY A 160 -7.11 3.04 -17.19
CA GLY A 160 -6.39 4.29 -17.41
C GLY A 160 -7.27 5.48 -16.99
N PHE A 161 -6.64 6.58 -16.61
CA PHE A 161 -7.33 7.77 -16.13
C PHE A 161 -8.20 8.41 -17.22
N ALA A 162 -9.31 9.02 -16.82
CA ALA A 162 -9.97 10.07 -17.58
C ALA A 162 -10.34 11.21 -16.63
N ALA A 163 -10.54 12.43 -17.13
CA ALA A 163 -10.97 13.54 -16.30
C ALA A 163 -12.32 13.19 -15.61
N GLY A 164 -12.35 13.23 -14.28
CA GLY A 164 -13.52 12.82 -13.48
C GLY A 164 -13.62 11.31 -13.19
N GLN A 165 -12.67 10.49 -13.67
CA GLN A 165 -12.57 9.05 -13.42
C GLN A 165 -11.13 8.69 -13.01
N GLY A 166 -10.89 8.39 -11.74
CA GLY A 166 -9.54 8.10 -11.26
C GLY A 166 -9.43 7.87 -9.76
N ALA A 167 -8.21 8.02 -9.25
CA ALA A 167 -7.95 8.04 -7.82
C ALA A 167 -8.51 9.32 -7.17
N LEU A 168 -9.07 9.16 -5.98
CA LEU A 168 -9.37 10.26 -5.07
C LEU A 168 -8.09 11.05 -4.79
N LYS A 169 -8.26 12.35 -4.57
CA LYS A 169 -7.15 13.28 -4.30
C LYS A 169 -6.27 12.80 -3.13
N LEU A 170 -4.97 12.64 -3.37
CA LEU A 170 -3.96 12.44 -2.32
C LEU A 170 -3.83 13.71 -1.47
N ARG A 171 -3.82 13.54 -0.13
CA ARG A 171 -3.68 14.66 0.83
C ARG A 171 -2.38 14.61 1.64
N GLY A 172 -1.67 13.48 1.64
CA GLY A 172 -0.35 13.36 2.24
C GLY A 172 0.71 13.88 1.28
N ASP A 173 1.03 13.08 0.27
CA ASP A 173 1.92 13.45 -0.82
C ASP A 173 1.13 14.09 -1.98
N VAL A 174 0.91 15.40 -1.89
CA VAL A 174 -0.05 16.11 -2.75
C VAL A 174 0.44 16.17 -4.19
N GLY A 175 -0.28 15.49 -5.08
CA GLY A 175 -0.23 15.77 -6.53
C GLY A 175 0.88 15.07 -7.30
N ASP A 176 1.59 14.11 -6.70
CA ASP A 176 2.51 13.26 -7.43
C ASP A 176 2.10 11.80 -7.25
N HIS A 177 1.56 11.17 -8.30
CA HIS A 177 1.28 9.74 -8.29
C HIS A 177 2.57 8.89 -8.36
N LYS A 178 3.75 9.51 -8.15
CA LYS A 178 5.04 8.85 -8.15
C LYS A 178 5.21 7.89 -6.99
N TRP A 179 6.12 6.95 -7.22
CA TRP A 179 6.63 6.07 -6.18
C TRP A 179 7.60 6.82 -5.27
N ASN A 180 7.37 6.76 -3.96
CA ASN A 180 8.37 7.11 -2.96
C ASN A 180 9.44 6.01 -2.94
N THR A 181 10.71 6.40 -2.88
CA THR A 181 11.86 5.47 -2.98
C THR A 181 12.66 5.49 -1.69
N TRP A 182 13.09 4.31 -1.26
CA TRP A 182 14.14 4.13 -0.26
C TRP A 182 15.26 3.33 -0.89
N ASP A 183 16.41 3.96 -1.03
CA ASP A 183 17.63 3.37 -1.55
C ASP A 183 18.82 3.80 -0.70
N HIS A 184 19.41 2.86 0.04
CA HIS A 184 20.55 3.14 0.90
C HIS A 184 21.76 3.72 0.14
N GLU A 185 21.91 3.40 -1.15
CA GLU A 185 23.05 3.86 -1.93
C GLU A 185 22.89 5.29 -2.45
N GLU A 186 21.65 5.74 -2.64
CA GLU A 186 21.34 7.07 -3.20
C GLU A 186 20.84 8.08 -2.13
N ASP A 187 20.20 7.62 -1.06
CA ASP A 187 19.54 8.47 -0.08
C ASP A 187 20.45 8.78 1.12
N ALA A 188 20.63 10.07 1.44
CA ALA A 188 21.44 10.50 2.58
C ALA A 188 20.81 10.20 3.96
N SER A 189 19.49 10.00 4.03
CA SER A 189 18.76 9.75 5.28
C SER A 189 17.46 8.99 5.04
N VAL A 190 17.01 8.22 6.04
CA VAL A 190 15.72 7.52 5.99
C VAL A 190 14.57 8.52 6.10
N ALA A 191 13.87 8.77 5.00
CA ALA A 191 12.71 9.65 4.97
C ALA A 191 11.41 8.93 5.34
N ASP A 192 10.44 9.71 5.82
CA ASP A 192 9.05 9.26 5.96
C ASP A 192 8.26 9.63 4.71
N MET A 193 7.41 8.72 4.23
CA MET A 193 6.36 9.06 3.28
C MET A 193 5.11 9.49 4.04
N ASN A 194 4.56 10.65 3.67
CA ASN A 194 3.32 11.16 4.25
C ASN A 194 2.11 10.52 3.56
N PHE A 195 1.19 9.99 4.37
CA PHE A 195 -0.06 9.39 3.95
C PHE A 195 -1.21 10.36 4.15
N THR A 196 -2.30 10.14 3.40
CA THR A 196 -3.52 10.92 3.54
C THR A 196 -4.03 10.95 4.99
N PRO A 197 -4.24 12.13 5.58
CA PRO A 197 -4.97 12.25 6.84
C PRO A 197 -6.46 11.94 6.67
N SER A 198 -7.02 11.30 7.70
CA SER A 198 -8.42 10.91 7.82
C SER A 198 -9.02 10.32 6.53
N PRO A 199 -8.51 9.21 5.96
CA PRO A 199 -9.03 8.63 4.72
C PRO A 199 -10.42 7.98 4.88
N GLY A 200 -10.93 7.90 6.11
CA GLY A 200 -12.18 7.25 6.47
C GLY A 200 -12.20 5.74 6.25
N PRO A 201 -13.36 5.10 6.50
CA PRO A 201 -13.54 3.68 6.27
C PRO A 201 -13.35 3.33 4.80
N SER A 202 -12.57 2.28 4.54
CA SER A 202 -12.21 1.78 3.20
C SER A 202 -11.54 2.83 2.31
N GLY A 203 -10.96 3.89 2.88
CA GLY A 203 -10.32 4.97 2.13
C GLY A 203 -11.30 5.87 1.37
N LEU A 204 -12.60 5.84 1.73
CA LEU A 204 -13.70 6.47 1.00
C LEU A 204 -13.99 7.93 1.41
N ASN A 205 -13.12 8.59 2.18
CA ASN A 205 -13.25 10.02 2.48
C ASN A 205 -12.36 10.88 1.57
N THR A 206 -12.99 11.72 0.76
CA THR A 206 -12.33 12.68 -0.12
C THR A 206 -12.48 14.14 0.36
N SER A 207 -12.09 15.11 -0.46
CA SER A 207 -12.20 16.54 -0.22
C SER A 207 -13.32 17.17 -1.04
N SER A 208 -13.79 18.36 -0.64
CA SER A 208 -14.86 19.08 -1.34
C SER A 208 -14.51 19.42 -2.79
N ASP A 209 -13.21 19.62 -3.08
CA ASP A 209 -12.65 19.95 -4.39
C ASP A 209 -12.33 18.74 -5.27
N ASP A 210 -12.57 17.51 -4.80
CA ASP A 210 -12.38 16.31 -5.62
C ASP A 210 -13.46 16.25 -6.73
N PRO A 211 -13.05 16.20 -8.02
CA PRO A 211 -13.97 16.21 -9.16
C PRO A 211 -14.69 14.89 -9.37
N ILE A 212 -14.33 13.82 -8.66
CA ILE A 212 -14.92 12.49 -8.82
C ILE A 212 -16.35 12.48 -8.26
N ALA A 213 -17.29 11.95 -9.05
CA ALA A 213 -18.69 11.77 -8.64
C ALA A 213 -18.82 10.78 -7.47
N GLU A 214 -19.81 10.96 -6.59
CA GLU A 214 -20.06 10.05 -5.45
C GLU A 214 -20.22 8.59 -5.88
N THR A 215 -20.92 8.40 -6.99
CA THR A 215 -21.19 7.10 -7.58
C THR A 215 -20.91 7.11 -9.08
N GLU A 216 -20.51 5.95 -9.59
CA GLU A 216 -20.35 5.67 -11.01
C GLU A 216 -21.04 4.34 -11.31
N GLY A 217 -22.24 4.40 -11.90
CA GLY A 217 -23.09 3.23 -12.05
C GLY A 217 -23.48 2.62 -10.69
N SER A 218 -23.13 1.35 -10.48
CA SER A 218 -23.37 0.63 -9.21
C SER A 218 -22.25 0.81 -8.18
N TYR A 219 -21.14 1.46 -8.55
CA TYR A 219 -19.98 1.61 -7.68
C TYR A 219 -20.02 2.94 -6.95
N ARG A 220 -19.53 2.94 -5.70
CA ARG A 220 -19.39 4.14 -4.88
C ARG A 220 -17.92 4.54 -4.81
N ASN A 221 -17.62 5.78 -5.21
CA ASN A 221 -16.27 6.32 -5.21
C ASN A 221 -15.89 6.93 -3.86
N TRP A 222 -16.84 7.53 -3.15
CA TRP A 222 -16.62 8.09 -1.82
C TRP A 222 -17.90 8.08 -0.98
N ILE A 223 -17.76 8.16 0.34
CA ILE A 223 -18.87 8.23 1.32
C ILE A 223 -18.87 9.56 2.10
N SER A 224 -17.78 10.31 2.01
CA SER A 224 -17.62 11.59 2.71
C SER A 224 -16.68 12.51 1.94
N LYS A 225 -16.91 13.82 2.07
CA LYS A 225 -16.07 14.91 1.56
C LYS A 225 -15.46 15.75 2.69
N SER A 226 -15.40 15.20 3.90
CA SER A 226 -14.96 15.91 5.10
C SER A 226 -13.45 16.18 5.13
N GLY A 227 -12.67 15.66 4.16
CA GLY A 227 -11.24 15.86 4.08
C GLY A 227 -10.55 15.45 5.39
N GLU A 228 -9.59 16.26 5.85
CA GLU A 228 -8.86 15.99 7.10
C GLU A 228 -9.77 16.01 8.34
N ALA A 229 -10.93 16.67 8.26
CA ALA A 229 -11.90 16.75 9.34
C ALA A 229 -12.79 15.50 9.47
N CYS A 230 -12.64 14.49 8.61
CA CYS A 230 -13.39 13.24 8.73
C CYS A 230 -13.09 12.55 10.06
N ARG A 231 -14.15 12.32 10.85
CA ARG A 231 -14.11 11.48 12.04
C ARG A 231 -14.67 10.11 11.69
N ALA A 232 -13.95 9.05 12.04
CA ALA A 232 -14.43 7.69 11.86
C ALA A 232 -13.85 6.75 12.92
N LYS A 233 -14.57 5.66 13.19
CA LYS A 233 -14.07 4.57 14.04
C LYS A 233 -12.97 3.76 13.34
N ARG A 234 -12.90 3.85 12.00
CA ARG A 234 -11.96 3.12 11.15
C ARG A 234 -11.39 4.02 10.06
N HIS A 235 -10.10 3.92 9.84
CA HIS A 235 -9.38 4.54 8.74
C HIS A 235 -8.55 3.47 8.02
N ASP A 236 -8.73 3.36 6.71
CA ASP A 236 -8.01 2.39 5.88
C ASP A 236 -7.13 3.12 4.85
N TRP A 237 -5.86 2.71 4.75
CA TRP A 237 -4.93 3.11 3.70
C TRP A 237 -4.55 1.89 2.88
N TYR A 238 -4.39 2.08 1.57
CA TYR A 238 -4.00 1.03 0.65
C TYR A 238 -2.62 1.36 0.10
N VAL A 239 -1.76 0.36 0.02
CA VAL A 239 -0.34 0.57 -0.27
C VAL A 239 0.08 -0.35 -1.41
N ALA A 240 0.53 0.26 -2.50
CA ALA A 240 1.34 -0.41 -3.50
C ALA A 240 2.79 -0.41 -2.99
N ILE A 241 3.44 -1.56 -3.04
CA ILE A 241 4.83 -1.72 -2.58
C ILE A 241 5.58 -2.65 -3.51
N SER A 242 6.83 -2.32 -3.79
CA SER A 242 7.72 -3.10 -4.65
C SER A 242 9.14 -3.07 -4.11
N ALA A 243 9.85 -4.18 -4.24
CA ALA A 243 11.21 -4.34 -3.72
C ALA A 243 12.12 -4.96 -4.80
N SER A 244 13.33 -4.44 -4.90
CA SER A 244 14.39 -4.95 -5.76
C SER A 244 15.66 -5.20 -4.96
N PRO A 245 16.24 -6.41 -4.95
CA PRO A 245 17.51 -6.64 -4.29
C PRO A 245 18.66 -5.99 -5.09
N ASN A 246 19.57 -5.32 -4.38
CA ASN A 246 20.73 -4.64 -4.99
C ASN A 246 21.96 -5.57 -5.05
N GLU A 247 21.93 -6.65 -4.28
CA GLU A 247 22.99 -7.66 -4.22
C GLU A 247 22.37 -9.05 -3.96
N ILE A 248 23.16 -10.09 -4.16
CA ILE A 248 22.75 -11.47 -3.94
C ILE A 248 22.51 -11.72 -2.44
N GLY A 249 21.51 -12.53 -2.10
CA GLY A 249 21.23 -13.00 -0.74
C GLY A 249 19.81 -12.71 -0.29
N SER A 250 19.38 -13.38 0.78
CA SER A 250 18.07 -13.10 1.38
C SER A 250 18.08 -11.72 2.05
N LYS A 251 17.02 -10.94 1.82
CA LYS A 251 16.86 -9.61 2.41
C LYS A 251 15.83 -9.70 3.53
N THR A 252 16.29 -10.14 4.71
CA THR A 252 15.45 -10.26 5.91
C THR A 252 15.55 -9.07 6.84
N ASP A 253 16.45 -8.13 6.57
CA ASP A 253 16.81 -7.13 7.57
C ASP A 253 16.14 -5.77 7.32
N PHE A 254 15.17 -5.69 6.41
CA PHE A 254 14.37 -4.49 6.20
C PHE A 254 12.93 -4.64 6.68
N GLY A 255 12.40 -3.58 7.27
CA GLY A 255 11.08 -3.50 7.87
C GLY A 255 10.29 -2.29 7.39
N MET A 256 9.00 -2.30 7.69
CA MET A 256 8.07 -1.21 7.43
C MET A 256 7.46 -0.75 8.76
N TYR A 257 7.43 0.56 8.98
CA TYR A 257 6.85 1.17 10.16
C TYR A 257 5.78 2.17 9.75
N PHE A 258 4.60 2.08 10.37
CA PHE A 258 3.50 3.01 10.13
C PHE A 258 3.10 3.69 11.44
N THR A 259 2.90 5.00 11.38
CA THR A 259 2.48 5.81 12.53
C THR A 259 1.32 6.71 12.17
N VAL A 260 0.54 7.03 13.19
CA VAL A 260 -0.61 7.93 13.09
C VAL A 260 -0.84 8.61 14.44
N GLU A 261 -1.30 9.85 14.38
CA GLU A 261 -1.84 10.57 15.54
C GLU A 261 -3.36 10.64 15.43
N TYR A 262 -4.08 10.50 16.54
CA TYR A 262 -5.54 10.55 16.56
C TYR A 262 -6.08 11.61 17.54
N LEU A 263 -7.21 12.24 17.17
CA LEU A 263 -7.86 13.36 17.87
C LEU A 263 -9.38 13.18 18.02
#